data_AF-A0ABD0PWX4-F1
#
_entry.id   AF-A0ABD0PWX4-F1
#
_cell.length_a   1.000
_cell.length_b   1.000
_cell.length_c   1.000
_cell.angle_alpha   90.00
_cell.angle_beta   90.00
_cell.angle_gamma   90.00
#
_symmetry.space_group_name_H-M   'P 1'
#
loop_
_entity.id
_entity.type
_entity.pdbx_description
1 polymer ?
#
loop_
_entity_poly.entity_id
_entity_poly.type
_entity_poly.pdbx_seq_one_letter_code
_entity_poly.pdbx_strand_id
1 'polypeptide(L)'
;MVEPDPSHTLEERVVHWYFSQLDKNSSGDIGKKEIKPFKRLLRKKSKPKKCVKKFVEYCDISNDKALSLQELMGCLGVTKEEGG
;
A
#
# COMPACT_ATOMS: atom_id res chain seq x y z
N MET A 1 -9.40 -19.75 3.13
CA MET A 1 -8.09 -19.11 2.98
C MET A 1 -7.82 -19.08 1.49
N VAL A 2 -7.79 -17.90 0.87
CA VAL A 2 -7.40 -17.82 -0.54
C VAL A 2 -5.88 -17.97 -0.57
N GLU A 3 -5.40 -19.07 -1.12
CA GLU A 3 -3.97 -19.27 -1.28
C GLU A 3 -3.45 -18.17 -2.22
N PRO A 4 -2.37 -17.45 -1.86
CA PRO A 4 -1.82 -16.44 -2.74
C PRO A 4 -1.30 -17.12 -4.01
N ASP A 5 -1.73 -16.62 -5.17
CA ASP A 5 -1.33 -17.15 -6.48
C ASP A 5 0.20 -17.27 -6.57
N PRO A 6 0.75 -18.44 -6.92
CA PRO A 6 2.20 -18.69 -6.97
C PRO A 6 2.93 -17.84 -8.01
N SER A 7 2.21 -17.16 -8.92
CA SER A 7 2.78 -16.20 -9.88
C SER A 7 3.19 -14.87 -9.26
N HIS A 8 2.75 -14.56 -8.04
CA HIS A 8 3.12 -13.32 -7.38
C HIS A 8 4.60 -13.32 -6.94
N THR A 9 5.30 -12.24 -7.25
CA THR A 9 6.63 -11.90 -6.75
C THR A 9 6.66 -11.86 -5.22
N LEU A 10 7.86 -11.88 -4.64
CA LEU A 10 8.00 -11.76 -3.18
C LEU A 10 7.45 -10.42 -2.69
N GLU A 11 7.70 -9.37 -3.47
CA GLU A 11 7.24 -8.01 -3.26
C GLU A 11 5.71 -7.96 -3.21
N GLU A 12 5.02 -8.58 -4.17
CA GLU A 12 3.55 -8.67 -4.19
C GLU A 12 3.02 -9.38 -2.94
N ARG A 13 3.59 -10.54 -2.59
CA ARG A 13 3.17 -11.29 -1.39
C ARG A 13 3.37 -10.48 -0.10
N VAL A 14 4.48 -9.75 0.00
CA VAL A 14 4.78 -8.88 1.16
C VAL A 14 3.79 -7.72 1.24
N VAL A 15 3.46 -7.08 0.11
CA VAL A 15 2.48 -5.99 0.09
C VAL A 15 1.09 -6.50 0.45
N HIS A 16 0.64 -7.63 -0.11
CA HIS A 16 -0.64 -8.25 0.26
C HIS A 16 -0.73 -8.58 1.75
N TRP A 17 0.29 -9.24 2.30
CA TRP A 17 0.35 -9.53 3.73
C TRP A 17 0.29 -8.23 4.54
N TYR A 18 1.10 -7.25 4.19
CA TYR A 18 1.18 -6.00 4.93
C TYR A 18 -0.12 -5.18 4.82
N PHE A 19 -0.78 -5.19 3.67
CA PHE A 19 -2.10 -4.59 3.46
C PHE A 19 -3.11 -5.18 4.44
N SER A 20 -3.18 -6.51 4.56
CA SER A 20 -4.07 -7.17 5.53
C SER A 20 -3.75 -6.84 7.00
N GLN A 21 -2.53 -6.43 7.31
CA GLN A 21 -2.17 -5.95 8.65
C GLN A 21 -2.63 -4.50 8.91
N LEU A 22 -2.78 -3.71 7.84
CA LEU A 22 -3.20 -2.32 7.90
C LEU A 22 -4.73 -2.18 7.86
N ASP A 23 -5.41 -2.91 6.95
CA ASP A 23 -6.87 -2.97 6.80
C ASP A 23 -7.49 -3.78 7.94
N LYS A 24 -7.71 -3.13 9.09
CA LYS A 24 -8.20 -3.78 10.31
C LYS A 24 -9.71 -3.90 10.34
N ASN A 25 -10.41 -3.03 9.63
CA ASN A 25 -11.85 -3.07 9.47
C ASN A 25 -12.29 -3.98 8.32
N SER A 26 -11.35 -4.54 7.54
CA SER A 26 -11.62 -5.40 6.39
C SER A 26 -12.51 -4.70 5.35
N SER A 27 -12.31 -3.39 5.16
CA SER A 27 -13.07 -2.63 4.17
C SER A 27 -12.53 -2.81 2.74
N GLY A 28 -11.32 -3.34 2.59
CA GLY A 28 -10.65 -3.47 1.30
C GLY A 28 -9.80 -2.24 0.93
N ASP A 29 -9.67 -1.28 1.85
CA ASP A 29 -8.98 0.00 1.64
C ASP A 29 -8.38 0.52 2.96
N ILE A 30 -7.17 1.10 2.88
CA ILE A 30 -6.46 1.62 4.05
C ILE A 30 -6.92 3.05 4.31
N GLY A 31 -7.80 3.22 5.29
CA GLY A 31 -8.30 4.53 5.67
C GLY A 31 -7.27 5.41 6.39
N LYS A 32 -7.64 6.69 6.61
CA LYS A 32 -6.80 7.68 7.33
C LYS A 32 -6.33 7.24 8.72
N LYS A 33 -7.09 6.39 9.41
CA LYS A 33 -6.74 5.89 10.74
C LYS A 33 -5.71 4.76 10.66
N GLU A 34 -5.82 3.92 9.63
CA GLU A 34 -5.02 2.72 9.40
C GLU A 34 -3.68 3.01 8.74
N ILE A 35 -3.59 4.06 7.93
CA ILE A 35 -2.32 4.50 7.33
C ILE A 35 -1.33 5.10 8.34
N LYS A 36 -1.79 5.48 9.55
CA LYS A 36 -0.94 6.11 10.58
C LYS A 36 0.32 5.30 10.92
N PRO A 37 0.23 4.00 11.30
CA PRO A 37 1.39 3.16 11.54
C PRO A 37 2.32 3.08 10.32
N PHE A 38 1.76 2.99 9.11
CA PHE A 38 2.54 2.93 7.88
C PHE A 38 3.35 4.22 7.63
N LYS A 39 2.70 5.40 7.73
CA LYS A 39 3.40 6.69 7.63
C LYS A 39 4.49 6.84 8.70
N ARG A 40 4.31 6.27 9.90
CA ARG A 40 5.34 6.27 10.95
C ARG A 40 6.55 5.41 10.56
N LEU A 41 6.32 4.24 9.98
CA LEU A 41 7.38 3.36 9.46
C LEU A 41 8.16 4.07 8.34
N LEU A 42 7.46 4.59 7.33
CA LEU A 42 8.06 5.31 6.21
C LEU A 42 8.83 6.55 6.68
N ARG A 43 8.36 7.28 7.71
CA ARG A 43 9.10 8.42 8.27
C ARG A 43 10.42 8.02 8.94
N LYS A 44 10.53 6.78 9.42
CA LYS A 44 11.74 6.25 10.06
C LYS A 44 12.72 5.69 9.03
N LYS A 45 12.20 5.10 7.94
CA LYS A 45 12.98 4.41 6.91
C LYS A 45 13.30 5.26 5.68
N SER A 46 12.43 6.22 5.34
CA SER A 46 12.52 7.00 4.11
C SER A 46 12.63 8.50 4.41
N LYS A 47 13.63 9.15 3.80
CA LYS A 47 13.80 10.59 3.76
C LYS A 47 13.65 11.07 2.31
N PRO A 48 13.05 12.23 2.07
CA PRO A 48 12.63 13.25 3.04
C PRO A 48 11.24 13.02 3.66
N LYS A 49 11.07 13.44 4.93
CA LYS A 49 9.81 13.28 5.71
C LYS A 49 8.60 13.98 5.08
N LYS A 50 8.82 14.96 4.19
CA LYS A 50 7.76 15.72 3.50
C LYS A 50 7.01 14.84 2.50
N CYS A 51 7.72 14.00 1.72
CA CYS A 51 7.11 13.09 0.77
C CYS A 51 6.21 12.06 1.46
N VAL A 52 6.66 11.52 2.60
CA VAL A 52 5.86 10.56 3.38
C VAL A 52 4.55 11.17 3.90
N LYS A 53 4.53 12.48 4.21
CA LYS A 53 3.30 13.14 4.66
C LYS A 53 2.23 13.12 3.57
N LYS A 54 2.66 13.42 2.34
CA LYS A 54 1.87 13.44 1.10
C LYS A 54 1.74 12.08 0.42
N PHE A 55 2.29 11.01 0.99
CA PHE A 55 2.27 9.68 0.36
C PHE A 55 0.87 9.28 -0.11
N VAL A 56 -0.11 9.29 0.80
CA VAL A 56 -1.50 8.98 0.45
C VAL A 56 -2.03 9.92 -0.64
N GLU A 57 -1.78 11.23 -0.54
CA GLU A 57 -2.23 12.19 -1.57
C GLU A 57 -1.64 11.93 -2.97
N TYR A 58 -0.49 11.27 -3.05
CA TYR A 58 0.13 10.90 -4.33
C TYR A 58 -0.30 9.53 -4.85
N CYS A 59 -0.61 8.60 -3.95
CA CYS A 59 -0.97 7.24 -4.29
C CYS A 59 -2.49 7.03 -4.46
N ASP A 60 -3.30 7.92 -3.88
CA ASP A 60 -4.77 7.91 -3.95
C ASP A 60 -5.22 8.48 -5.31
N ILE A 61 -5.26 7.61 -6.31
CA ILE A 61 -5.64 7.93 -7.70
C ILE A 61 -7.17 8.05 -7.79
N SER A 62 -7.91 7.23 -7.04
CA SER A 62 -9.39 7.32 -6.97
C SER A 62 -9.88 8.55 -6.18
N ASN A 63 -9.01 9.20 -5.42
CA ASN A 63 -9.27 10.42 -4.65
C ASN A 63 -10.38 10.25 -3.59
N ASP A 64 -10.55 9.03 -3.07
CA ASP A 64 -11.52 8.66 -2.04
C ASP A 64 -10.96 8.83 -0.61
N LYS A 65 -9.67 9.21 -0.50
CA LYS A 65 -8.95 9.46 0.76
C LYS A 65 -8.64 8.17 1.53
N ALA A 66 -8.71 7.01 0.89
CA ALA A 66 -8.12 5.76 1.33
C ALA A 66 -7.09 5.27 0.29
N LEU A 67 -6.46 4.12 0.55
CA LEU A 67 -5.63 3.45 -0.45
C LEU A 67 -6.11 2.03 -0.62
N SER A 68 -6.55 1.70 -1.81
CA SER A 68 -6.78 0.31 -2.21
C SER A 68 -5.47 -0.47 -2.29
N LEU A 69 -5.57 -1.80 -2.31
CA LEU A 69 -4.41 -2.67 -2.49
C LEU A 69 -3.65 -2.35 -3.79
N GLN A 70 -4.37 -2.14 -4.88
CA GLN A 70 -3.80 -1.84 -6.20
C GLN A 70 -3.02 -0.52 -6.19
N GLU A 71 -3.57 0.53 -5.56
CA GLU A 71 -2.89 1.81 -5.43
C GLU A 71 -1.65 1.72 -4.56
N LEU A 72 -1.72 0.99 -3.45
CA LEU A 72 -0.56 0.78 -2.58
C LEU A 72 0.55 0.02 -3.34
N MET A 73 0.18 -1.02 -4.06
CA MET A 73 1.09 -1.81 -4.88
C MET A 73 1.76 -0.95 -5.95
N GLY A 74 0.98 -0.22 -6.75
CA GLY A 74 1.51 0.70 -7.76
C GLY A 74 2.43 1.77 -7.17
N CYS A 75 2.05 2.35 -6.03
CA CYS A 75 2.85 3.40 -5.40
C CYS A 75 4.14 2.90 -4.73
N LEU A 76 4.20 1.61 -4.40
CA LEU A 76 5.42 0.94 -3.93
C LEU A 76 6.26 0.35 -5.09
N GLY A 77 5.81 0.52 -6.34
CA GLY A 77 6.48 -0.04 -7.51
C GLY A 77 6.32 -1.56 -7.62
N VAL A 78 5.33 -2.12 -6.93
CA VAL A 78 4.98 -3.53 -6.96
C VAL A 78 3.87 -3.70 -8.00
N THR A 79 4.24 -3.48 -9.26
CA THR A 79 3.33 -3.66 -10.39
C THR A 79 3.57 -5.02 -11.01
N LYS A 80 2.48 -5.68 -11.41
CA LYS A 80 2.54 -6.69 -12.45
C LYS A 80 3.05 -5.97 -13.69
N GLU A 81 4.23 -6.31 -14.19
CA GLU A 81 4.73 -5.75 -15.44
C GLU A 81 3.74 -6.11 -16.56
N GLU A 82 2.85 -5.18 -16.92
CA GLU A 82 2.49 -5.02 -18.33
C GLU A 82 3.56 -4.10 -18.91
N GLY A 83 4.69 -4.70 -19.26
CA GLY A 83 5.53 -4.17 -20.32
C GLY A 83 4.73 -4.28 -21.62
N GLY A 84 4.34 -3.13 -22.16
CA GLY A 84 3.63 -2.98 -23.43
C GLY A 84 3.27 -1.53 -23.72
#